data_AF-A0A844GCF0-F1
#
_entry.id   AF-A0A844GCF0-F1
#
_cell.length_a   1.000
_cell.length_b   1.000
_cell.length_c   1.000
_cell.angle_alpha   90.00
_cell.angle_beta   90.00
_cell.angle_gamma   90.00
#
_symmetry.space_group_name_H-M   'P 1'
#
loop_
_entity.id
_entity.type
_entity.pdbx_description
1 polymer ?
#
loop_
_entity_poly.entity_id
_entity_poly.type
_entity_poly.pdbx_seq_one_letter_code
_entity_poly.pdbx_strand_id
1 'polypeptide(L)'
;MTKAHGWEIPASLLSNLEQIPVDQPVALLLRHSVRDELPPGEAGNEVPITVAGKDIALKLGQKLGARLRSLHSSPLPRCIQTAEALRFGSGVDARIAKSRLLGDPGVYVLDGSLAWRNWETLGHEEVMRHLVAGKDALHGMAQPDEAASVSGGEHVVVG
;
A
#
# COMPACT_ATOMS: atom_id res chain seq x y z
N MET A 1 -29.23 -6.30 -2.54
CA MET A 1 -29.11 -4.95 -3.14
C MET A 1 -27.85 -4.30 -2.58
N THR A 2 -26.70 -4.56 -3.20
CA THR A 2 -25.41 -4.01 -2.77
C THR A 2 -25.31 -2.59 -3.31
N LYS A 3 -25.23 -1.60 -2.42
CA LYS A 3 -25.04 -0.19 -2.81
C LYS A 3 -23.74 -0.09 -3.62
N ALA A 4 -23.82 0.24 -4.90
CA ALA A 4 -22.65 0.68 -5.66
C ALA A 4 -22.16 1.99 -5.03
N HIS A 5 -21.21 1.91 -4.12
CA HIS A 5 -20.47 3.08 -3.68
C HIS A 5 -19.56 3.43 -4.86
N GLY A 6 -19.77 4.61 -5.45
CA GLY A 6 -18.87 5.15 -6.45
C GLY A 6 -17.52 5.36 -5.80
N TRP A 7 -16.58 4.45 -6.06
CA TRP A 7 -15.23 4.61 -5.55
C TRP A 7 -14.52 5.69 -6.38
N GLU A 8 -13.99 6.71 -5.69
CA GLU A 8 -13.40 7.90 -6.32
C GLU A 8 -12.05 8.25 -5.68
N ILE A 9 -11.23 9.01 -6.41
CA ILE A 9 -10.00 9.58 -5.85
C ILE A 9 -10.41 10.66 -4.85
N PRO A 10 -9.91 10.64 -3.59
CA PRO A 10 -10.24 11.67 -2.61
C PRO A 10 -9.89 13.07 -3.13
N ALA A 11 -10.83 14.02 -2.99
CA ALA A 11 -10.62 15.40 -3.43
C ALA A 11 -9.40 16.05 -2.77
N SER A 12 -9.11 15.70 -1.50
CA SER A 12 -7.90 16.15 -0.79
C SER A 12 -6.62 15.67 -1.47
N LEU A 13 -6.57 14.43 -1.98
CA LEU A 13 -5.41 13.94 -2.71
C LEU A 13 -5.22 14.74 -4.01
N LEU A 14 -6.29 15.00 -4.75
CA LEU A 14 -6.21 15.81 -5.98
C LEU A 14 -5.70 17.22 -5.69
N SER A 15 -6.24 17.87 -4.67
CA SER A 15 -5.80 19.20 -4.25
C SER A 15 -4.33 19.22 -3.78
N ASN A 16 -3.88 18.18 -3.10
CA ASN A 16 -2.48 18.05 -2.70
C ASN A 16 -1.56 17.86 -3.91
N LEU A 17 -1.95 17.03 -4.89
CA LEU A 17 -1.16 16.81 -6.12
C LEU A 17 -0.93 18.11 -6.93
N GLU A 18 -1.91 19.00 -6.95
CA GLU A 18 -1.82 20.31 -7.59
C GLU A 18 -0.81 21.24 -6.90
N GLN A 19 -0.59 21.06 -5.60
CA GLN A 19 0.34 21.86 -4.79
C GLN A 19 1.77 21.30 -4.76
N ILE A 20 2.01 20.09 -5.29
CA ILE A 20 3.35 19.51 -5.31
C ILE A 20 4.27 20.35 -6.21
N PRO A 21 5.43 20.82 -5.72
CA PRO A 21 6.42 21.53 -6.53
C PRO A 21 6.82 20.73 -7.78
N VAL A 22 7.05 21.41 -8.89
CA VAL A 22 7.39 20.75 -10.17
C VAL A 22 8.89 20.53 -10.34
N ASP A 23 9.69 21.18 -9.51
CA ASP A 23 11.15 21.24 -9.52
C ASP A 23 11.80 20.39 -8.43
N GLN A 24 11.00 19.66 -7.64
CA GLN A 24 11.48 18.82 -6.54
C GLN A 24 10.91 17.40 -6.63
N PRO A 25 11.73 16.37 -6.37
CA PRO A 25 11.23 15.01 -6.19
C PRO A 25 10.31 14.93 -4.97
N VAL A 26 9.18 14.23 -5.11
CA VAL A 26 8.26 13.95 -4.01
C VAL A 26 7.90 12.47 -4.01
N ALA A 27 7.92 11.87 -2.81
CA ALA A 27 7.42 10.53 -2.58
C ALA A 27 5.91 10.57 -2.28
N LEU A 28 5.15 9.67 -2.92
CA LEU A 28 3.71 9.50 -2.66
C LEU A 28 3.48 8.10 -2.09
N LEU A 29 3.14 8.03 -0.81
CA LEU A 29 2.78 6.77 -0.16
C LEU A 29 1.31 6.47 -0.43
N LEU A 30 1.05 5.32 -1.05
CA LEU A 30 -0.28 4.82 -1.36
C LEU A 30 -0.49 3.45 -0.75
N ARG A 31 -1.69 3.25 -0.21
CA ARG A 31 -2.23 1.91 -0.05
C ARG A 31 -2.70 1.37 -1.40
N HIS A 32 -2.62 0.06 -1.61
CA HIS A 32 -3.23 -0.60 -2.76
C HIS A 32 -4.71 -0.18 -2.96
N SER A 33 -5.19 -0.27 -4.20
CA SER A 33 -6.56 0.11 -4.54
C SER A 33 -7.61 -0.88 -4.00
N VAL A 34 -8.89 -0.57 -4.27
CA VAL A 34 -10.07 -1.31 -3.80
C VAL A 34 -9.97 -2.79 -4.14
N ARG A 35 -10.21 -3.64 -3.15
CA ARG A 35 -10.32 -5.09 -3.26
C ARG A 35 -11.61 -5.57 -2.58
N ASP A 36 -12.03 -6.79 -2.90
CA ASP A 36 -13.15 -7.43 -2.22
C ASP A 36 -12.81 -7.77 -0.76
N GLU A 37 -13.84 -8.13 0.00
CA GLU A 37 -13.71 -8.57 1.38
C GLU A 37 -12.77 -9.77 1.50
N LEU A 38 -12.06 -9.84 2.64
CA LEU A 38 -11.19 -10.97 2.92
C LEU A 38 -12.05 -12.19 3.30
N PRO A 39 -11.68 -13.39 2.85
CA PRO A 39 -12.19 -14.61 3.47
C PRO A 39 -11.92 -14.59 4.99
N PRO A 40 -12.87 -15.01 5.83
CA PRO A 40 -12.66 -15.05 7.27
C PRO A 40 -11.45 -15.91 7.65
N GLY A 41 -10.57 -15.39 8.51
CA GLY A 41 -9.40 -16.12 8.99
C GLY A 41 -8.21 -16.16 8.03
N GLU A 42 -8.27 -15.45 6.90
CA GLU A 42 -7.17 -15.37 5.94
C GLU A 42 -6.53 -13.98 5.92
N ALA A 43 -5.20 -13.94 5.68
CA ALA A 43 -4.49 -12.70 5.41
C ALA A 43 -4.86 -12.08 4.04
N GLY A 44 -5.47 -12.87 3.15
CA GLY A 44 -5.85 -12.49 1.77
C GLY A 44 -4.71 -11.94 0.94
N ASN A 45 -3.54 -12.56 1.07
CA ASN A 45 -2.38 -12.24 0.23
C ASN A 45 -2.65 -12.46 -1.26
N GLU A 46 -3.58 -13.35 -1.61
CA GLU A 46 -3.93 -13.68 -2.99
C GLU A 46 -5.11 -12.86 -3.56
N VAL A 47 -5.78 -12.06 -2.73
CA VAL A 47 -6.98 -11.32 -3.16
C VAL A 47 -6.59 -10.15 -4.08
N PRO A 48 -7.04 -10.13 -5.35
CA PRO A 48 -6.72 -9.07 -6.30
C PRO A 48 -7.52 -7.78 -6.03
N ILE A 49 -7.17 -6.70 -6.73
CA ILE A 49 -8.03 -5.51 -6.76
C ILE A 49 -9.24 -5.71 -7.68
N THR A 50 -10.35 -5.08 -7.36
CA THR A 50 -11.58 -5.11 -8.15
C THR A 50 -11.43 -4.33 -9.45
N VAL A 51 -12.40 -4.45 -10.36
CA VAL A 51 -12.49 -3.61 -11.57
C VAL A 51 -12.54 -2.12 -11.20
N ALA A 52 -13.37 -1.75 -10.22
CA ALA A 52 -13.43 -0.37 -9.72
C ALA A 52 -12.08 0.09 -9.13
N GLY A 53 -11.38 -0.81 -8.43
CA GLY A 53 -10.03 -0.54 -7.94
C GLY A 53 -9.03 -0.25 -9.06
N LYS A 54 -9.08 -1.02 -10.15
CA LYS A 54 -8.25 -0.78 -11.35
C LYS A 54 -8.58 0.57 -11.99
N ASP A 55 -9.87 0.90 -12.12
CA ASP A 55 -10.30 2.14 -12.77
C ASP A 55 -9.83 3.39 -12.01
N ILE A 56 -9.88 3.39 -10.68
CA ILE A 56 -9.39 4.52 -9.88
C ILE A 56 -7.87 4.64 -9.95
N ALA A 57 -7.14 3.52 -9.86
CA ALA A 57 -5.69 3.51 -9.96
C ALA A 57 -5.25 4.02 -11.35
N LEU A 58 -5.97 3.64 -12.39
CA LEU A 58 -5.76 4.16 -13.75
C LEU A 58 -6.00 5.66 -13.83
N LYS A 59 -7.14 6.16 -13.29
CA LYS A 59 -7.44 7.60 -13.24
C LYS A 59 -6.39 8.39 -12.47
N LEU A 60 -5.89 7.84 -11.36
CA LEU A 60 -4.82 8.48 -10.59
C LEU A 60 -3.52 8.51 -11.41
N GLY A 61 -3.20 7.42 -12.12
CA GLY A 61 -2.08 7.36 -13.06
C GLY A 61 -2.17 8.48 -14.09
N GLN A 62 -3.34 8.69 -14.70
CA GLN A 62 -3.58 9.78 -15.66
C GLN A 62 -3.32 11.17 -15.06
N LYS A 63 -3.68 11.38 -13.78
CA LYS A 63 -3.42 12.65 -13.08
C LYS A 63 -1.94 12.87 -12.78
N LEU A 64 -1.19 11.81 -12.49
CA LEU A 64 0.25 11.88 -12.31
C LEU A 64 0.97 12.12 -13.65
N GLY A 65 0.52 11.44 -14.71
CA GLY A 65 1.06 11.57 -16.06
C GLY A 65 2.59 11.47 -16.10
N ALA A 66 3.23 12.38 -16.83
CA ALA A 66 4.68 12.43 -16.97
C ALA A 66 5.44 12.77 -15.66
N ARG A 67 4.76 13.19 -14.59
CA ARG A 67 5.38 13.42 -13.27
C ARG A 67 5.72 12.09 -12.56
N LEU A 68 5.07 10.99 -12.94
CA LEU A 68 5.41 9.68 -12.40
C LEU A 68 6.79 9.24 -12.93
N ARG A 69 7.76 9.09 -12.01
CA ARG A 69 9.15 8.71 -12.38
C ARG A 69 9.51 7.28 -12.00
N SER A 70 9.00 6.79 -10.89
CA SER A 70 9.31 5.45 -10.38
C SER A 70 8.12 4.88 -9.61
N LEU A 71 8.04 3.55 -9.56
CA LEU A 71 7.03 2.80 -8.83
C LEU A 71 7.71 1.73 -7.97
N HIS A 72 7.43 1.74 -6.68
CA HIS A 72 7.87 0.74 -5.74
C HIS A 72 6.65 0.06 -5.14
N SER A 73 6.63 -1.26 -5.11
CA SER A 73 5.44 -2.01 -4.71
C SER A 73 5.77 -3.23 -3.89
N SER A 74 4.90 -3.56 -2.94
CA SER A 74 4.87 -4.91 -2.36
C SER A 74 4.73 -5.96 -3.47
N PRO A 75 5.34 -7.15 -3.33
CA PRO A 75 5.17 -8.22 -4.31
C PRO A 75 3.75 -8.79 -4.34
N LEU A 76 2.88 -8.43 -3.39
CA LEU A 76 1.51 -8.94 -3.31
C LEU A 76 0.68 -8.54 -4.55
N PRO A 77 -0.15 -9.45 -5.10
CA PRO A 77 -0.94 -9.22 -6.30
C PRO A 77 -1.69 -7.89 -6.35
N ARG A 78 -2.41 -7.51 -5.29
CA ARG A 78 -3.16 -6.26 -5.21
C ARG A 78 -2.30 -5.00 -5.37
N CYS A 79 -1.08 -5.01 -4.82
CA CYS A 79 -0.15 -3.89 -4.87
C CYS A 79 0.49 -3.79 -6.26
N ILE A 80 0.83 -4.94 -6.86
CA ILE A 80 1.33 -5.01 -8.25
C ILE A 80 0.27 -4.52 -9.23
N GLN A 81 -0.97 -5.01 -9.13
CA GLN A 81 -2.06 -4.61 -10.03
C GLN A 81 -2.38 -3.11 -9.91
N THR A 82 -2.30 -2.54 -8.69
CA THR A 82 -2.45 -1.09 -8.49
C THR A 82 -1.31 -0.33 -9.18
N ALA A 83 -0.05 -0.75 -9.01
CA ALA A 83 1.10 -0.13 -9.65
C ALA A 83 1.06 -0.24 -11.18
N GLU A 84 0.60 -1.36 -11.72
CA GLU A 84 0.41 -1.56 -13.16
C GLU A 84 -0.66 -0.63 -13.73
N ALA A 85 -1.79 -0.47 -13.03
CA ALA A 85 -2.84 0.45 -13.43
C ALA A 85 -2.38 1.92 -13.39
N LEU A 86 -1.62 2.31 -12.35
CA LEU A 86 -0.97 3.63 -12.27
C LEU A 86 -0.03 3.88 -13.46
N ARG A 87 0.86 2.93 -13.74
CA ARG A 87 1.79 2.99 -14.88
C ARG A 87 1.02 3.15 -16.20
N PHE A 88 0.04 2.28 -16.43
CA PHE A 88 -0.76 2.33 -17.66
C PHE A 88 -1.50 3.66 -17.81
N GLY A 89 -2.17 4.13 -16.76
CA GLY A 89 -2.89 5.41 -16.78
C GLY A 89 -1.98 6.62 -17.00
N SER A 90 -0.75 6.59 -16.46
CA SER A 90 0.21 7.69 -16.60
C SER A 90 0.81 7.83 -18.01
N GLY A 91 0.75 6.77 -18.82
CA GLY A 91 1.41 6.71 -20.12
C GLY A 91 2.93 6.67 -20.08
N VAL A 92 3.55 6.55 -18.89
CA VAL A 92 5.01 6.39 -18.76
C VAL A 92 5.41 4.92 -18.64
N ASP A 93 6.55 4.56 -19.23
CA ASP A 93 7.15 3.24 -19.04
C ASP A 93 8.06 3.22 -17.80
N ALA A 94 7.45 3.40 -16.62
CA ALA A 94 8.17 3.32 -15.35
C ALA A 94 8.37 1.86 -14.91
N ARG A 95 9.59 1.52 -14.48
CA ARG A 95 9.87 0.21 -13.86
C ARG A 95 9.12 0.10 -12.52
N ILE A 96 8.47 -1.04 -12.30
CA ILE A 96 7.88 -1.41 -11.00
C ILE A 96 8.93 -2.22 -10.22
N ALA A 97 9.53 -1.61 -9.21
CA ALA A 97 10.48 -2.26 -8.31
C ALA A 97 9.71 -2.95 -7.17
N LYS A 98 9.82 -4.28 -7.10
CA LYS A 98 9.18 -5.06 -6.02
C LYS A 98 10.05 -5.05 -4.77
N SER A 99 9.46 -4.86 -3.60
CA SER A 99 10.18 -4.89 -2.32
C SER A 99 9.40 -5.65 -1.26
N ARG A 100 10.03 -6.67 -0.64
CA ARG A 100 9.45 -7.41 0.50
C ARG A 100 9.40 -6.58 1.80
N LEU A 101 10.06 -5.42 1.81
CA LEU A 101 9.92 -4.43 2.89
C LEU A 101 8.52 -3.79 2.87
N LEU A 102 7.96 -3.58 1.67
CA LEU A 102 6.61 -3.01 1.50
C LEU A 102 5.50 -4.05 1.70
N GLY A 103 5.86 -5.33 1.85
CA GLY A 103 4.94 -6.39 2.20
C GLY A 103 5.45 -7.79 1.88
N ASP A 104 4.86 -8.76 2.56
CA ASP A 104 5.12 -10.20 2.52
C ASP A 104 6.60 -10.56 2.80
N PRO A 105 7.07 -10.58 4.06
CA PRO A 105 6.28 -10.41 5.26
C PRO A 105 6.05 -8.91 5.62
N GLY A 106 6.86 -7.99 5.09
CA GLY A 106 6.86 -6.55 5.41
C GLY A 106 7.87 -6.18 6.50
N VAL A 107 8.19 -4.89 6.66
CA VAL A 107 9.25 -4.43 7.60
C VAL A 107 8.99 -4.80 9.07
N TYR A 108 7.73 -4.99 9.46
CA TYR A 108 7.35 -5.29 10.84
C TYR A 108 7.29 -6.77 11.18
N VAL A 109 7.47 -7.68 10.21
CA VAL A 109 7.24 -9.12 10.40
C VAL A 109 8.53 -9.88 10.15
N LEU A 110 9.04 -10.52 11.21
CA LEU A 110 10.22 -11.39 11.18
C LEU A 110 9.84 -12.84 10.90
N ASP A 111 8.71 -13.28 11.44
CA ASP A 111 8.15 -14.62 11.24
C ASP A 111 6.63 -14.50 11.03
N GLY A 112 6.17 -14.87 9.83
CA GLY A 112 4.77 -14.69 9.44
C GLY A 112 3.79 -15.53 10.26
N SER A 113 4.17 -16.74 10.67
CA SER A 113 3.31 -17.61 11.47
C SER A 113 3.20 -17.11 12.91
N LEU A 114 4.33 -16.71 13.50
CA LEU A 114 4.33 -16.11 14.84
C LEU A 114 3.59 -14.78 14.87
N ALA A 115 3.83 -13.92 13.88
CA ALA A 115 3.16 -12.64 13.77
C ALA A 115 1.64 -12.80 13.61
N TRP A 116 1.18 -13.71 12.73
CA TRP A 116 -0.25 -13.96 12.51
C TRP A 116 -0.99 -14.34 13.79
N ARG A 117 -0.37 -15.13 14.67
CA ARG A 117 -0.96 -15.49 15.97
C ARG A 117 -1.28 -14.27 16.85
N ASN A 118 -0.56 -13.16 16.70
CA ASN A 118 -0.91 -11.92 17.40
C ASN A 118 -2.25 -11.35 16.91
N TRP A 119 -2.54 -11.42 15.61
CA TRP A 119 -3.85 -11.02 15.06
C TRP A 119 -4.98 -11.96 15.50
N GLU A 120 -4.71 -13.26 15.61
CA GLU A 120 -5.70 -14.23 16.10
C GLU A 120 -6.05 -14.02 17.57
N THR A 121 -5.07 -13.63 18.39
CA THR A 121 -5.21 -13.52 19.85
C THR A 121 -5.62 -12.15 20.35
N LEU A 122 -5.04 -11.08 19.77
CA LEU A 122 -5.25 -9.69 20.20
C LEU A 122 -6.25 -8.94 19.31
N GLY A 123 -6.45 -9.41 18.07
CA GLY A 123 -7.23 -8.71 17.06
C GLY A 123 -6.49 -7.55 16.41
N HIS A 124 -7.06 -7.01 15.33
CA HIS A 124 -6.42 -6.00 14.48
C HIS A 124 -6.05 -4.72 15.24
N GLU A 125 -7.00 -4.14 15.96
CA GLU A 125 -6.84 -2.85 16.66
C GLU A 125 -5.68 -2.88 17.65
N GLU A 126 -5.58 -3.95 18.43
CA GLU A 126 -4.58 -4.08 19.49
C GLU A 126 -3.17 -4.33 18.94
N VAL A 127 -3.05 -5.08 17.84
CA VAL A 127 -1.79 -5.22 17.13
C VAL A 127 -1.35 -3.88 16.54
N MET A 128 -2.27 -3.13 15.92
CA MET A 128 -1.95 -1.80 15.38
C MET A 128 -1.53 -0.82 16.49
N ARG A 129 -2.16 -0.88 17.66
CA ARG A 129 -1.77 -0.09 18.82
C ARG A 129 -0.33 -0.38 19.26
N HIS A 130 0.08 -1.65 19.27
CA HIS A 130 1.47 -2.03 19.56
C HIS A 130 2.44 -1.54 18.49
N LEU A 131 2.09 -1.62 17.22
CA LEU A 131 2.94 -1.15 16.12
C LEU A 131 3.16 0.38 16.13
N VAL A 132 2.17 1.14 16.62
CA VAL A 132 2.23 2.61 16.59
C VAL A 132 2.77 3.19 17.91
N ALA A 133 2.42 2.58 19.04
CA ALA A 133 2.67 3.17 20.37
C ALA A 133 3.31 2.19 21.36
N GLY A 134 3.52 0.93 20.96
CA GLY A 134 4.16 -0.08 21.80
C GLY A 134 5.67 0.17 21.91
N LYS A 135 6.22 -0.10 23.09
CA LYS A 135 7.68 -0.03 23.32
C LYS A 135 8.39 -1.34 23.00
N ASP A 136 7.65 -2.44 23.00
CA ASP A 136 8.18 -3.79 22.83
C ASP A 136 7.55 -4.44 21.60
N ALA A 137 8.37 -5.16 20.83
CA ALA A 137 7.91 -6.00 19.74
C ALA A 137 7.05 -7.17 20.24
N LEU A 138 5.96 -7.45 19.51
CA LEU A 138 5.21 -8.69 19.67
C LEU A 138 5.99 -9.88 19.08
N HIS A 139 5.66 -11.11 19.49
CA HIS A 139 6.34 -12.30 19.01
C HIS A 139 6.27 -12.42 17.48
N GLY A 140 7.42 -12.71 16.86
CA GLY A 140 7.52 -12.79 15.41
C GLY A 140 7.54 -11.44 14.68
N MET A 141 7.56 -10.33 15.41
CA MET A 141 7.55 -8.97 14.85
C MET A 141 8.85 -8.24 15.16
N ALA A 142 9.19 -7.28 14.30
CA ALA A 142 10.35 -6.41 14.51
C ALA A 142 10.04 -5.33 15.55
N GLN A 143 11.09 -4.71 16.11
CA GLN A 143 10.92 -3.53 16.98
C GLN A 143 10.28 -2.39 16.17
N PRO A 144 9.17 -1.79 16.65
CA PRO A 144 8.41 -0.83 15.85
C PRO A 144 9.22 0.36 15.34
N ASP A 145 10.00 1.00 16.22
CA ASP A 145 10.80 2.19 15.86
C ASP A 145 11.88 1.85 14.83
N GLU A 146 12.56 0.71 14.99
CA GLU A 146 13.58 0.25 14.06
C GLU A 146 12.96 -0.04 12.69
N ALA A 147 11.84 -0.77 12.65
CA ALA A 147 11.16 -1.14 11.41
C ALA A 147 10.62 0.07 10.64
N ALA A 148 10.11 1.09 11.36
CA ALA A 148 9.62 2.32 10.75
C ALA A 148 10.72 3.11 10.03
N SER A 149 11.95 3.11 10.57
CA SER A 149 13.08 3.89 10.04
C SER A 149 13.59 3.42 8.66
N VAL A 150 13.29 2.16 8.28
CA VAL A 150 13.82 1.51 7.06
C VAL A 150 13.04 1.88 5.79
N SER A 151 11.88 2.55 5.90
CA SER A 151 10.94 2.73 4.78
C SER A 151 11.07 4.07 4.02
N GLY A 152 12.10 4.89 4.27
CA GLY A 152 12.25 6.23 3.68
C GLY A 152 13.02 6.26 2.35
N GLY A 153 12.35 6.58 1.24
CA GLY A 153 12.97 6.85 -0.07
C GLY A 153 12.06 7.65 -1.02
N GLU A 154 12.64 8.30 -2.03
CA GLU A 154 11.98 9.23 -2.98
C GLU A 154 11.13 8.50 -4.05
N HIS A 155 9.98 7.92 -3.68
CA HIS A 155 9.23 7.05 -4.60
C HIS A 155 7.70 7.14 -4.44
N VAL A 156 6.97 6.77 -5.50
CA VAL A 156 5.59 6.33 -5.32
C VAL A 156 5.63 4.91 -4.78
N VAL A 157 5.15 4.73 -3.56
CA VAL A 157 5.23 3.48 -2.80
C VAL A 157 3.83 2.91 -2.65
N VAL A 158 3.59 1.71 -3.16
CA VAL A 158 2.30 1.02 -3.05
C VAL A 158 2.41 -0.15 -2.07
N GLY A 159 1.78 0.00 -0.89
CA GLY A 159 1.73 -0.98 0.20
C GLY A 159 0.35 -1.63 0.39
#